data_AF-A0AAV9M7T4-F1
#
_entry.id   AF-A0AAV9M7T4-F1
#
_cell.length_a   1.000
_cell.length_b   1.000
_cell.length_c   1.000
_cell.angle_alpha   90.00
_cell.angle_beta   90.00
_cell.angle_gamma   90.00
#
_symmetry.space_group_name_H-M   'P 1'
#
loop_
_entity.id
_entity.type
_entity.pdbx_description
1 polymer ?
#
loop_
_entity_poly.entity_id
_entity_poly.type
_entity_poly.pdbx_seq_one_letter_code
_entity_poly.pdbx_strand_id
1 'polypeptide(L)'
;MVSLNLFRSRAPQPHKNQVLEAFILEEEEPLMDAAWAHVQIVYGLLLRFVASPETDPKLAKRYIDHSFFLRILDLFDSDHDPREREYLKTLLHRMYGKFMVHRPFIRKSINYITFSIQITIL
;
A
#
# COMPACT_ATOMS: atom_id res chain seq x y z
N MET A 1 -4.55 -0.46 -15.69
CA MET A 1 -3.44 0.52 -15.58
C MET A 1 -2.88 0.58 -14.15
N VAL A 2 -3.63 1.03 -13.14
CA VAL A 2 -3.11 1.16 -11.76
C VAL A 2 -2.77 -0.19 -11.11
N SER A 3 -3.69 -1.15 -11.13
CA SER A 3 -3.50 -2.47 -10.50
C SER A 3 -2.31 -3.27 -11.06
N LEU A 4 -1.98 -3.08 -12.34
CA LEU A 4 -0.84 -3.75 -12.98
C LEU A 4 0.52 -3.14 -12.58
N ASN A 5 0.51 -1.88 -12.15
CA ASN A 5 1.73 -1.17 -11.76
C ASN A 5 1.99 -1.25 -10.26
N LEU A 6 0.92 -1.26 -9.44
CA LEU A 6 1.04 -1.35 -7.98
C LEU A 6 1.18 -2.79 -7.48
N PHE A 7 0.42 -3.74 -8.04
CA PHE A 7 0.38 -5.11 -7.52
C PHE A 7 1.30 -6.05 -8.32
N ARG A 8 2.58 -5.66 -8.41
CA ARG A 8 3.62 -6.47 -9.05
C ARG A 8 4.20 -7.45 -8.05
N SER A 9 4.35 -8.72 -8.47
CA SER A 9 5.13 -9.70 -7.70
C SER A 9 6.59 -9.24 -7.76
N ARG A 10 7.05 -8.56 -6.71
CA ARG A 10 8.43 -8.08 -6.64
C ARG A 10 9.34 -9.30 -6.57
N ALA A 11 10.49 -9.25 -7.26
CA ALA A 11 11.41 -10.38 -7.33
C ALA A 11 11.71 -10.91 -5.91
N PRO A 12 11.78 -12.24 -5.71
CA PRO A 12 12.12 -12.80 -4.41
C PRO A 12 13.44 -12.17 -3.96
N GLN A 13 13.41 -11.57 -2.78
CA GLN A 13 14.61 -11.02 -2.17
C GLN A 13 15.66 -12.13 -2.03
N PRO A 14 16.95 -11.87 -2.32
CA PRO A 14 18.01 -12.86 -2.24
C PRO A 14 18.40 -13.24 -0.80
N HIS A 15 17.53 -13.09 0.19
CA HIS A 15 17.84 -13.39 1.59
C HIS A 15 17.26 -14.74 2.01
N LYS A 16 17.71 -15.80 1.33
CA LYS A 16 17.63 -17.18 1.84
C LYS A 16 18.88 -17.95 1.44
N ASN A 17 20.06 -17.48 1.82
CA ASN A 17 21.20 -18.36 2.03
C ASN A 17 21.78 -18.07 3.40
N GLN A 18 21.45 -18.99 4.32
CA GLN A 18 21.87 -19.03 5.70
C GLN A 18 23.41 -19.04 5.82
N VAL A 19 23.89 -18.53 6.96
CA VAL A 19 25.15 -18.87 7.67
C VAL A 19 26.26 -17.80 7.69
N LEU A 20 26.31 -16.78 6.82
CA LEU A 20 27.43 -15.80 6.84
C LEU A 20 27.11 -14.36 7.31
N GLU A 21 25.84 -13.99 7.46
CA GLU A 21 25.40 -12.59 7.67
C GLU A 21 25.43 -12.08 9.14
N ALA A 22 26.09 -12.78 10.06
CA ALA A 22 26.19 -12.30 11.45
C ALA A 22 27.16 -11.10 11.61
N PHE A 23 27.85 -10.67 10.56
CA PHE A 23 28.87 -9.61 10.60
C PHE A 23 28.61 -8.40 9.70
N ILE A 24 27.46 -8.34 9.00
CA ILE A 24 27.06 -7.20 8.14
C ILE A 24 25.75 -6.61 8.68
N LEU A 25 25.73 -6.26 9.97
CA LEU A 25 24.50 -5.88 10.68
C LEU A 25 24.39 -4.38 11.03
N GLU A 26 25.13 -3.48 10.37
CA GLU A 26 25.09 -2.06 10.76
C GLU A 26 24.59 -1.05 9.74
N GLU A 27 24.41 -1.40 8.46
CA GLU A 27 23.74 -0.49 7.51
C GLU A 27 22.86 -1.30 6.55
N GLU A 28 21.70 -1.74 7.03
CA GLU A 28 20.59 -2.06 6.13
C GLU A 28 20.12 -0.72 5.51
N GLU A 29 20.84 -0.29 4.48
CA GLU A 29 20.50 0.88 3.68
C GLU A 29 19.05 0.68 3.20
N PRO A 30 18.12 1.60 3.50
CA PRO A 30 16.71 1.40 3.19
C PRO A 30 16.59 1.09 1.70
N LEU A 31 16.11 -0.12 1.38
CA LEU A 31 16.01 -0.66 0.03
C LEU A 31 15.17 0.26 -0.86
N MET A 32 15.85 1.22 -1.50
CA MET A 32 15.24 2.19 -2.40
C MET A 32 14.77 1.47 -3.66
N ASP A 33 13.48 1.57 -3.96
CA ASP A 33 12.94 0.99 -5.20
C ASP A 33 13.52 1.73 -6.41
N ALA A 34 14.30 1.05 -7.25
CA ALA A 34 14.84 1.61 -8.48
C ALA A 34 13.73 2.12 -9.44
N ALA A 35 12.50 1.60 -9.32
CA ALA A 35 11.34 2.05 -10.08
C ALA A 35 10.47 3.07 -9.33
N TRP A 36 10.94 3.62 -8.20
CA TRP A 36 10.20 4.56 -7.35
C TRP A 36 9.66 5.76 -8.14
N ALA A 37 10.46 6.36 -9.02
CA ALA A 37 10.02 7.51 -9.82
C ALA A 37 8.76 7.22 -10.65
N HIS A 38 8.63 6.00 -11.19
CA HIS A 38 7.44 5.58 -11.93
C HIS A 38 6.28 5.25 -11.00
N VAL A 39 6.55 4.51 -9.92
CA VAL A 39 5.54 4.10 -8.94
C VAL A 39 4.94 5.30 -8.21
N GLN A 40 5.74 6.31 -7.88
CA GLN A 40 5.31 7.57 -7.29
C GLN A 40 4.27 8.29 -8.17
N ILE A 41 4.46 8.28 -9.50
CA ILE A 41 3.49 8.87 -10.43
C ILE A 41 2.16 8.10 -10.38
N VAL A 42 2.22 6.77 -10.31
CA VAL A 42 1.02 5.91 -10.22
C VAL A 42 0.27 6.16 -8.91
N TYR A 43 0.96 6.24 -7.77
CA TYR A 43 0.36 6.61 -6.49
C TYR A 43 -0.22 8.02 -6.52
N GLY A 44 0.50 8.99 -7.07
CA GLY A 44 0.03 10.37 -7.21
C GLY A 44 -1.25 10.47 -8.05
N LEU A 45 -1.32 9.74 -9.16
CA LEU A 45 -2.51 9.69 -10.01
C LEU A 45 -3.69 9.06 -9.26
N LEU A 46 -3.47 7.93 -8.60
CA LEU A 46 -4.51 7.22 -7.85
C LEU A 46 -5.04 8.08 -6.70
N LEU A 47 -4.15 8.74 -5.96
CA LEU A 47 -4.53 9.62 -4.86
C LEU A 47 -5.36 10.81 -5.36
N ARG A 48 -4.94 11.45 -6.46
CA ARG A 48 -5.71 12.54 -7.09
C ARG A 48 -7.10 12.06 -7.55
N PHE A 49 -7.18 10.87 -8.14
CA PHE A 49 -8.44 10.28 -8.55
C PHE A 49 -9.39 10.03 -7.36
N VAL A 50 -8.90 9.45 -6.27
CA VAL A 50 -9.73 9.19 -5.08
C VAL A 50 -10.11 10.50 -4.38
N ALA A 51 -9.19 11.47 -4.29
CA ALA A 51 -9.41 12.74 -3.62
C ALA A 51 -10.31 13.71 -4.40
N SER A 52 -10.39 13.59 -5.74
CA SER A 52 -11.18 14.52 -6.57
C SER A 52 -12.66 14.51 -6.20
N PRO A 53 -13.31 15.66 -5.91
CA PRO A 53 -14.73 15.71 -5.57
C PRO A 53 -15.64 15.25 -6.72
N GLU A 54 -15.15 15.30 -7.96
CA GLU A 54 -15.88 14.91 -9.17
C GLU A 54 -16.01 13.39 -9.35
N THR A 55 -15.22 12.61 -8.61
CA THR A 55 -15.26 11.14 -8.72
C THR A 55 -16.54 10.60 -8.08
N ASP A 56 -17.47 10.11 -8.91
CA ASP A 56 -18.70 9.48 -8.46
C ASP A 56 -18.42 8.13 -7.75
N PRO A 57 -18.65 8.01 -6.43
CA PRO A 57 -18.43 6.78 -5.68
C PRO A 57 -19.35 5.63 -6.13
N LYS A 58 -20.51 5.92 -6.73
CA LYS A 58 -21.45 4.89 -7.21
C LYS A 58 -20.92 4.13 -8.42
N LEU A 59 -20.14 4.81 -9.26
CA LEU A 59 -19.45 4.22 -10.41
C LEU A 59 -18.12 3.60 -9.97
N ALA A 60 -17.33 4.32 -9.16
CA ALA A 60 -16.01 3.89 -8.75
C ALA A 60 -16.01 2.64 -7.85
N LYS A 61 -17.07 2.40 -7.05
CA LYS A 61 -17.21 1.17 -6.24
C LYS A 61 -17.22 -0.14 -7.05
N ARG A 62 -17.48 -0.09 -8.36
CA ARG A 62 -17.43 -1.28 -9.24
C ARG A 62 -15.99 -1.74 -9.50
N TYR A 63 -15.02 -0.84 -9.32
CA TYR A 63 -13.60 -1.09 -9.57
C TYR A 63 -12.77 -1.09 -8.29
N ILE A 64 -13.23 -0.36 -7.26
CA ILE A 64 -12.62 -0.34 -5.93
C ILE A 64 -13.47 -1.25 -5.04
N ASP A 65 -13.19 -2.55 -5.11
CA ASP A 65 -13.88 -3.61 -4.38
C ASP A 65 -13.03 -4.11 -3.19
N HIS A 66 -13.53 -5.11 -2.46
CA HIS A 66 -12.80 -5.71 -1.34
C HIS A 66 -11.43 -6.28 -1.75
N SER A 67 -11.33 -6.86 -2.93
CA SER A 67 -10.07 -7.40 -3.46
C SER A 67 -9.05 -6.29 -3.70
N PHE A 68 -9.47 -5.13 -4.20
CA PHE A 68 -8.61 -3.95 -4.33
C PHE A 68 -8.07 -3.49 -2.98
N PHE A 69 -8.94 -3.42 -1.95
CA PHE A 69 -8.52 -3.05 -0.60
C PHE A 69 -7.52 -4.05 -0.01
N LEU A 70 -7.75 -5.36 -0.17
CA LEU A 70 -6.79 -6.37 0.31
C LEU A 70 -5.43 -6.19 -0.33
N ARG A 71 -5.36 -5.98 -1.64
CA ARG A 71 -4.06 -5.78 -2.30
C ARG A 71 -3.35 -4.50 -1.87
N ILE A 72 -4.08 -3.41 -1.55
CA ILE A 72 -3.47 -2.20 -0.97
C ILE A 72 -2.94 -2.49 0.44
N LEU A 73 -3.67 -3.30 1.20
CA LEU A 73 -3.29 -3.71 2.55
C LEU A 73 -2.08 -4.64 2.57
N ASP A 74 -1.97 -5.56 1.61
CA ASP A 74 -0.79 -6.43 1.45
C ASP A 74 0.50 -5.64 1.19
N LEU A 75 0.39 -4.47 0.54
CA LEU A 75 1.55 -3.58 0.32
C LEU A 75 2.08 -2.95 1.61
N PHE A 76 1.28 -2.88 2.70
CA PHE A 76 1.77 -2.37 3.97
C PHE A 76 2.70 -3.34 4.70
N ASP A 77 2.51 -4.65 4.54
CA ASP A 77 3.25 -5.68 5.30
C ASP A 77 4.70 -5.85 4.83
N SER A 78 5.03 -5.24 3.70
CA SER A 78 6.36 -5.30 3.12
C SER A 78 7.29 -4.29 3.78
N ASP A 79 8.54 -4.69 4.13
CA ASP A 79 9.65 -3.81 4.57
C ASP A 79 10.07 -2.87 3.43
N HIS A 80 9.12 -2.01 3.04
CA HIS A 80 9.22 -1.07 1.95
C HIS A 80 9.57 0.31 2.49
N ASP A 81 10.14 1.07 1.56
CA ASP A 81 10.47 2.47 1.64
C ASP A 81 9.42 3.28 2.45
N PRO A 82 9.84 4.09 3.45
CA PRO A 82 8.93 4.89 4.26
C PRO A 82 8.05 5.83 3.42
N ARG A 83 8.51 6.25 2.24
CA ARG A 83 7.75 7.11 1.32
C ARG A 83 6.49 6.41 0.80
N GLU A 84 6.60 5.12 0.47
CA GLU A 84 5.47 4.34 -0.04
C GLU A 84 4.38 4.18 1.03
N ARG A 85 4.81 3.93 2.27
CA ARG A 85 3.92 3.80 3.42
C ARG A 85 3.08 5.06 3.64
N GLU A 86 3.65 6.25 3.44
CA GLU A 86 2.92 7.51 3.55
C GLU A 86 1.83 7.67 2.47
N TYR A 87 2.14 7.28 1.22
CA TYR A 87 1.15 7.27 0.13
C TYR A 87 0.02 6.28 0.40
N LEU A 88 0.36 5.05 0.81
CA LEU A 88 -0.61 4.02 1.13
C LEU A 88 -1.52 4.43 2.29
N LYS A 89 -0.96 5.02 3.35
CA LYS A 89 -1.72 5.56 4.50
C LYS A 89 -2.72 6.62 4.03
N THR A 90 -2.23 7.60 3.27
CA THR A 90 -3.08 8.69 2.77
C THR A 90 -4.19 8.16 1.87
N LEU A 91 -3.87 7.23 0.97
CA LEU A 91 -4.82 6.62 0.05
C LEU A 91 -5.90 5.85 0.80
N LEU A 92 -5.53 5.01 1.78
CA LEU A 92 -6.46 4.24 2.60
C LEU A 92 -7.43 5.15 3.35
N HIS A 93 -6.93 6.24 3.94
CA HIS A 93 -7.76 7.24 4.62
C HIS A 93 -8.78 7.90 3.66
N ARG A 94 -8.34 8.33 2.47
CA ARG A 94 -9.23 8.94 1.47
C ARG A 94 -10.28 7.96 0.97
N MET A 95 -9.91 6.71 0.73
CA MET A 95 -10.84 5.66 0.32
C MET A 95 -11.85 5.34 1.43
N TYR A 96 -11.43 5.30 2.70
CA TYR A 96 -12.32 5.08 3.84
C TYR A 96 -13.38 6.18 3.99
N GLY A 97 -12.97 7.44 3.77
CA GLY A 97 -13.88 8.58 3.77
C GLY A 97 -14.93 8.50 2.66
N LYS A 98 -14.48 8.19 1.43
CA LYS A 98 -15.28 8.26 0.21
C LYS A 98 -16.16 7.04 -0.05
N PHE A 99 -15.64 5.83 0.17
CA PHE A 99 -16.33 4.57 -0.12
C PHE A 99 -17.00 4.01 1.13
N MET A 100 -18.06 4.66 1.59
CA MET A 100 -18.73 4.29 2.84
C MET A 100 -19.20 2.83 2.89
N VAL A 101 -19.59 2.25 1.75
CA VAL A 101 -20.04 0.85 1.63
C VAL A 101 -18.98 -0.17 2.07
N HIS A 102 -17.69 0.15 1.90
CA HIS A 102 -16.59 -0.76 2.24
C HIS A 102 -16.06 -0.56 3.67
N ARG A 103 -16.57 0.41 4.43
CA ARG A 103 -16.10 0.70 5.81
C ARG A 103 -16.12 -0.51 6.75
N PRO A 104 -17.18 -1.35 6.79
CA PRO A 104 -17.18 -2.53 7.67
C PRO A 104 -16.05 -3.50 7.31
N PHE A 105 -15.78 -3.68 6.03
CA PHE A 105 -14.68 -4.51 5.54
C PHE A 105 -13.32 -3.92 5.91
N ILE A 106 -13.09 -2.64 5.59
CA ILE A 106 -11.84 -1.94 5.87
C ILE A 106 -11.50 -1.99 7.36
N ARG A 107 -12.47 -1.75 8.26
CA ARG A 107 -12.24 -1.84 9.72
C ARG A 107 -11.81 -3.24 10.15
N LYS A 108 -12.45 -4.28 9.60
CA LYS A 108 -12.10 -5.67 9.89
C LYS A 108 -10.67 -5.99 9.41
N SER A 109 -10.31 -5.54 8.21
CA SER A 109 -8.99 -5.80 7.63
C SER A 109 -7.88 -4.96 8.28
N ILE A 110 -8.15 -3.73 8.71
CA ILE A 110 -7.17 -2.90 9.45
C ILE A 110 -6.88 -3.52 10.82
N ASN A 111 -7.88 -4.02 11.55
CA ASN A 111 -7.63 -4.68 12.83
C ASN A 111 -6.66 -5.88 12.71
N TYR A 112 -6.65 -6.55 11.56
CA TYR A 112 -5.69 -7.62 11.28
C TYR A 112 -4.26 -7.08 11.10
N ILE A 113 -4.12 -5.88 10.53
CA ILE A 113 -2.82 -5.25 10.22
C ILE A 113 -2.29 -4.38 11.37
N THR A 114 -3.14 -3.77 12.20
CA THR A 114 -2.72 -2.99 13.37
C THR A 114 -1.98 -3.83 14.41
N PHE A 115 -2.19 -5.15 14.43
CA PHE A 115 -1.36 -6.08 15.20
C PHE A 115 0.08 -6.16 14.68
N SER A 116 0.29 -5.95 13.37
CA SER A 116 1.60 -5.97 12.69
C SER A 116 2.25 -4.58 12.60
N ILE A 117 1.48 -3.52 12.33
CA ILE A 117 2.00 -2.18 12.00
C ILE A 117 1.09 -1.10 12.62
N GLN A 118 1.66 -0.21 13.45
CA GLN A 118 0.97 0.94 14.07
C GLN A 118 0.41 1.93 13.02
N ILE A 119 -0.71 1.60 12.39
CA ILE A 119 -1.48 2.55 11.58
C ILE A 119 -2.57 3.15 12.46
N THR A 120 -2.25 4.23 13.16
CA THR A 120 -3.24 5.09 13.80
C THR A 120 -4.00 5.84 12.70
N ILE A 121 -5.21 5.40 12.40
CA ILE A 121 -6.21 6.18 11.66
C ILE A 121 -7.21 6.71 12.69
N LEU A 122 -6.92 7.89 13.25
CA LEU A 122 -7.87 8.77 13.92
C LEU A 122 -7.70 10.17 13.33
#